data_AF-G3VPT8-F1
#
_entry.id   AF-G3VPT8-F1
#
_cell.length_a   1.000
_cell.length_b   1.000
_cell.length_c   1.000
_cell.angle_alpha   90.00
_cell.angle_beta   90.00
_cell.angle_gamma   90.00
#
_symmetry.space_group_name_H-M   'P 1'
#
loop_
_entity.id
_entity.type
_entity.pdbx_description
1 polymer ?
#
loop_
_entity_poly.entity_id
_entity_poly.type
_entity_poly.pdbx_seq_one_letter_code
_entity_poly.pdbx_strand_id
1 'polypeptide(L)'
;MTHLLQWFTVVLFLQIEEAASTEVPRMIMGTVGKSITLPLKMSSNRIQTIVWLSQNALATVDLKGPEPHIIYTDSKYYKRLEVLKNESYSLRIYNLTKEDENVYKGQITLENSVSTEMIIQKFFLHVYEELPKPQITVNFTGFENDTCNVTLLCSVKKEGKNVTYSWTSLEDGHTVTFHEGPKATVSWKHGESEPNYICRVTNPVSSQSAQANPFPGLCPGQSSRNYSGLIIGTIIPVMLCIVITIGVIIWKKREQETVTVGTTIYAQVNHPNRNKTLSSNSPVKNDSVTVYSTIQSPKEREATLSETSAYDKSI
;
A
#
# COMPACT_ATOMS: atom_id res chain seq x y z
N MET A 1 59.54 -7.07 57.04
CA MET A 1 58.26 -7.44 56.39
C MET A 1 57.87 -6.36 55.38
N THR A 2 58.74 -6.07 54.40
CA THR A 2 58.66 -4.85 53.57
C THR A 2 58.96 -5.12 52.10
N HIS A 3 59.96 -5.95 51.79
CA HIS A 3 60.30 -6.32 50.41
C HIS A 3 59.23 -7.12 49.65
N LEU A 4 58.25 -7.73 50.34
CA LEU A 4 57.19 -8.52 49.70
C LEU A 4 56.06 -7.68 49.09
N LEU A 5 55.79 -6.47 49.59
CA LEU A 5 54.78 -5.58 48.98
C LEU A 5 55.28 -4.96 47.67
N GLN A 6 56.59 -4.72 47.58
CA GLN A 6 57.20 -3.95 46.48
C GLN A 6 57.28 -4.72 45.15
N TRP A 7 57.06 -6.04 45.18
CA TRP A 7 56.95 -6.89 43.97
C TRP A 7 55.50 -6.98 43.47
N PHE A 8 54.49 -6.88 44.36
CA PHE A 8 53.08 -6.90 43.95
C PHE A 8 52.67 -5.67 43.14
N THR A 9 53.28 -4.51 43.40
CA THR A 9 53.05 -3.27 42.63
C THR A 9 53.60 -3.28 41.21
N VAL A 10 54.50 -4.23 40.87
CA VAL A 10 55.11 -4.34 39.53
C VAL A 10 54.34 -5.32 38.63
N VAL A 11 53.69 -6.34 39.23
CA VAL A 11 52.99 -7.40 38.47
C VAL A 11 51.56 -6.99 38.06
N LEU A 12 50.93 -6.03 38.74
CA LEU A 12 49.55 -5.61 38.45
C LEU A 12 49.41 -4.45 37.43
N PHE A 13 50.52 -4.00 36.83
CA PHE A 13 50.51 -3.01 35.74
C PHE A 13 51.04 -3.54 34.41
N LEU A 14 50.96 -4.87 34.20
CA LEU A 14 50.72 -5.41 32.85
C LEU A 14 49.25 -5.20 32.44
N GLN A 15 48.76 -3.95 32.57
CA GLN A 15 47.74 -3.49 31.65
C GLN A 15 48.38 -3.54 30.27
N ILE A 16 47.76 -4.27 29.35
CA ILE A 16 48.09 -4.11 27.93
C ILE A 16 47.72 -2.68 27.61
N GLU A 17 48.73 -1.82 27.49
CA GLU A 17 48.58 -0.50 26.93
C GLU A 17 48.21 -0.71 25.45
N GLU A 18 46.90 -0.86 25.19
CA GLU A 18 46.36 -1.04 23.85
C GLU A 18 46.68 0.23 23.08
N ALA A 19 47.85 0.23 22.42
CA ALA A 19 48.45 1.38 21.77
C ALA A 19 47.39 2.04 20.89
N ALA A 20 46.85 3.15 21.39
CA ALA A 20 45.56 3.66 20.98
C ALA A 20 45.72 4.39 19.64
N SER A 21 45.87 3.61 18.55
CA SER A 21 45.96 4.17 17.21
C SER A 21 44.68 4.99 16.99
N THR A 22 44.86 6.30 16.85
CA THR A 22 43.79 7.30 16.80
C THR A 22 43.02 7.25 15.47
N GLU A 23 43.32 6.25 14.63
CA GLU A 23 42.65 5.94 13.39
C GLU A 23 41.21 5.49 13.64
N VAL A 24 40.27 6.32 13.18
CA VAL A 24 38.84 6.07 13.24
C VAL A 24 38.50 4.84 12.38
N PRO A 25 37.81 3.81 12.91
CA PRO A 25 37.45 2.63 12.13
C PRO A 25 36.65 2.97 10.87
N ARG A 26 36.98 2.34 9.74
CA ARG A 26 36.24 2.51 8.50
C ARG A 26 34.83 1.92 8.64
N MET A 27 33.81 2.77 8.54
CA MET A 27 32.41 2.36 8.51
C MET A 27 32.12 1.46 7.31
N ILE A 28 31.47 0.32 7.55
CA ILE A 28 30.95 -0.59 6.51
C ILE A 28 29.51 -0.96 6.89
N MET A 29 28.61 -0.94 5.90
CA MET A 29 27.20 -1.31 6.08
C MET A 29 26.97 -2.72 5.54
N GLY A 30 26.48 -3.63 6.38
CA GLY A 30 26.07 -4.98 6.02
C GLY A 30 24.57 -5.18 6.19
N THR A 31 24.03 -6.21 5.53
CA THR A 31 22.60 -6.56 5.56
C THR A 31 22.41 -7.94 6.15
N VAL A 32 21.46 -8.10 7.08
CA VAL A 32 21.10 -9.40 7.68
C VAL A 32 20.83 -10.46 6.60
N GLY A 33 21.34 -11.68 6.80
CA GLY A 33 21.21 -12.79 5.87
C GLY A 33 22.13 -12.76 4.64
N LYS A 34 22.67 -11.58 4.28
CA LYS A 34 23.61 -11.42 3.16
C LYS A 34 25.06 -11.61 3.63
N SER A 35 26.01 -11.53 2.70
CA SER A 35 27.44 -11.51 2.99
C SER A 35 28.02 -10.10 2.87
N ILE A 36 29.18 -9.88 3.50
CA ILE A 36 29.99 -8.65 3.37
C ILE A 36 31.47 -9.02 3.28
N THR A 37 32.26 -8.26 2.50
CA THR A 37 33.73 -8.33 2.54
C THR A 37 34.26 -7.13 3.33
N LEU A 38 35.20 -7.38 4.25
CA LEU A 38 36.02 -6.37 4.94
C LEU A 38 37.34 -6.20 4.15
N PRO A 39 37.50 -5.11 3.37
CA PRO A 39 38.54 -5.02 2.34
C PRO A 39 39.88 -4.60 2.94
N LEU A 40 40.84 -5.52 2.96
CA LEU A 40 42.19 -5.31 3.49
C LEU A 40 43.11 -4.70 2.42
N LYS A 41 43.72 -3.55 2.73
CA LYS A 41 44.72 -2.93 1.84
C LYS A 41 46.11 -3.44 2.17
N MET A 42 46.91 -3.76 1.16
CA MET A 42 48.31 -4.15 1.31
C MET A 42 49.23 -3.09 0.73
N SER A 43 50.19 -2.64 1.54
CA SER A 43 51.17 -1.60 1.18
C SER A 43 52.56 -2.17 0.84
N SER A 44 52.74 -3.48 0.98
CA SER A 44 54.04 -4.18 0.87
C SER A 44 53.83 -5.64 0.50
N ASN A 45 54.86 -6.27 -0.08
CA ASN A 45 54.90 -7.71 -0.37
C ASN A 45 55.63 -8.52 0.72
N ARG A 46 56.20 -7.89 1.76
CA ARG A 46 56.95 -8.55 2.86
C ARG A 46 56.06 -8.99 4.03
N ILE A 47 54.84 -9.42 3.73
CA ILE A 47 53.85 -9.82 4.75
C ILE A 47 54.14 -11.26 5.15
N GLN A 48 54.29 -11.50 6.45
CA GLN A 48 54.45 -12.85 7.00
C GLN A 48 53.16 -13.45 7.52
N THR A 49 52.32 -12.62 8.17
CA THR A 49 51.15 -13.12 8.88
C THR A 49 50.06 -12.07 8.86
N ILE A 50 48.82 -12.51 8.66
CA ILE A 50 47.62 -11.67 8.73
C ILE A 50 46.71 -12.28 9.78
N VAL A 51 46.26 -11.48 10.75
CA VAL A 51 45.33 -11.91 11.79
C VAL A 51 44.08 -11.05 11.73
N TRP A 52 42.95 -11.69 11.49
CA TRP A 52 41.63 -11.08 11.56
C TRP A 52 41.04 -11.27 12.96
N LEU A 53 40.75 -10.15 13.62
CA LEU A 53 40.20 -10.10 14.98
C LEU A 53 38.84 -9.37 14.97
N SER A 54 38.00 -9.71 15.95
CA SER A 54 36.93 -8.84 16.43
C SER A 54 36.94 -8.91 17.97
N GLN A 55 35.92 -9.49 18.61
CA GLN A 55 35.94 -9.87 20.02
C GLN A 55 36.94 -11.02 20.28
N ASN A 56 36.99 -11.98 19.36
CA ASN A 56 37.95 -13.10 19.36
C ASN A 56 38.86 -13.02 18.12
N ALA A 57 39.87 -13.90 18.05
CA ALA A 57 40.54 -14.21 16.80
C ALA A 57 39.60 -14.98 15.86
N LEU A 58 39.42 -14.48 14.64
CA LEU A 58 38.50 -15.02 13.64
C LEU A 58 39.22 -15.95 12.66
N ALA A 59 40.33 -15.46 12.10
CA ALA A 59 41.16 -16.20 11.16
C ALA A 59 42.62 -15.72 11.20
N THR A 60 43.55 -16.65 10.96
CA THR A 60 44.98 -16.39 10.80
C THR A 60 45.44 -16.91 9.44
N VAL A 61 46.21 -16.09 8.73
CA VAL A 61 46.90 -16.45 7.49
C VAL A 61 48.39 -16.45 7.74
N ASP A 62 49.07 -17.58 7.51
CA ASP A 62 50.53 -17.65 7.46
C ASP A 62 51.00 -17.61 6.00
N LEU A 63 51.95 -16.72 5.71
CA LEU A 63 52.56 -16.46 4.42
C LEU A 63 54.08 -16.72 4.41
N LYS A 64 54.64 -17.27 5.50
CA LYS A 64 56.06 -17.66 5.58
C LYS A 64 56.39 -18.89 4.71
N GLY A 65 55.39 -19.74 4.42
CA GLY A 65 55.53 -20.95 3.62
C GLY A 65 55.37 -20.73 2.11
N PRO A 66 55.64 -21.76 1.27
CA PRO A 66 55.45 -21.68 -0.18
C PRO A 66 53.97 -21.58 -0.60
N GLU A 67 53.04 -22.02 0.26
CA GLU A 67 51.60 -21.82 0.08
C GLU A 67 50.97 -21.12 1.30
N PRO A 68 50.03 -20.17 1.10
CA PRO A 68 49.29 -19.54 2.19
C PRO A 68 48.43 -20.54 2.99
N HIS A 69 48.80 -20.78 4.25
CA HIS A 69 48.03 -21.57 5.19
C HIS A 69 47.00 -20.68 5.92
N ILE A 70 45.76 -21.15 6.06
CA ILE A 70 44.65 -20.37 6.63
C ILE A 70 43.94 -21.21 7.69
N ILE A 71 43.86 -20.66 8.90
CA ILE A 71 43.19 -21.26 10.07
C ILE A 71 42.04 -20.35 10.47
N TYR A 72 40.85 -20.92 10.72
CA TYR A 72 39.69 -20.22 11.28
C TYR A 72 39.48 -20.67 12.72
N THR A 73 39.25 -19.73 13.64
CA THR A 73 39.34 -19.99 15.10
C THR A 73 38.07 -19.68 15.89
N ASP A 74 37.22 -18.75 15.46
CA ASP A 74 35.98 -18.42 16.20
C ASP A 74 34.79 -19.31 15.77
N SER A 75 34.28 -20.10 16.70
CA SER A 75 33.13 -20.99 16.50
C SER A 75 31.81 -20.26 16.20
N LYS A 76 31.65 -18.99 16.64
CA LYS A 76 30.49 -18.14 16.28
C LYS A 76 30.36 -17.92 14.77
N TYR A 77 31.46 -18.06 14.04
CA TYR A 77 31.51 -17.90 12.58
C TYR A 77 31.87 -19.21 11.86
N TYR A 78 31.63 -20.36 12.50
CA TYR A 78 31.78 -21.68 11.87
C TYR A 78 31.01 -21.75 10.55
N LYS A 79 31.71 -22.08 9.44
CA LYS A 79 31.21 -22.05 8.05
C LYS A 79 30.67 -20.69 7.57
N ARG A 80 30.92 -19.59 8.30
CA ARG A 80 30.54 -18.21 7.91
C ARG A 80 31.71 -17.32 7.50
N LEU A 81 32.97 -17.75 7.67
CA LEU A 81 34.16 -17.00 7.25
C LEU A 81 34.78 -17.56 5.97
N GLU A 82 35.29 -16.66 5.14
CA GLU A 82 36.16 -16.95 4.00
C GLU A 82 37.25 -15.87 3.92
N VAL A 83 38.53 -16.25 3.80
CA VAL A 83 39.64 -15.32 3.53
C VAL A 83 39.99 -15.36 2.05
N LEU A 84 39.87 -14.20 1.41
CA LEU A 84 39.91 -14.05 -0.05
C LEU A 84 41.34 -13.86 -0.56
N LYS A 85 42.02 -14.97 -0.89
CA LYS A 85 43.42 -14.95 -1.38
C LYS A 85 43.63 -14.00 -2.58
N ASN A 86 42.62 -13.86 -3.45
CA ASN A 86 42.62 -12.98 -4.62
C ASN A 86 42.24 -11.50 -4.31
N GLU A 87 41.52 -11.24 -3.23
CA GLU A 87 41.15 -9.89 -2.77
C GLU A 87 42.05 -9.46 -1.59
N SER A 88 43.37 -9.62 -1.72
CA SER A 88 44.37 -9.21 -0.70
C SER A 88 44.17 -9.81 0.70
N TYR A 89 43.64 -11.04 0.79
CA TYR A 89 43.29 -11.72 2.05
C TYR A 89 42.22 -10.96 2.89
N SER A 90 41.35 -10.22 2.20
CA SER A 90 40.15 -9.63 2.78
C SER A 90 39.25 -10.70 3.40
N LEU A 91 38.60 -10.39 4.53
CA LEU A 91 37.68 -11.32 5.20
C LEU A 91 36.27 -11.14 4.68
N ARG A 92 35.67 -12.20 4.13
CA ARG A 92 34.25 -12.27 3.84
C ARG A 92 33.52 -12.96 4.99
N ILE A 93 32.42 -12.36 5.42
CA ILE A 93 31.50 -12.90 6.43
C ILE A 93 30.17 -13.17 5.72
N TYR A 94 29.70 -14.42 5.81
CA TYR A 94 28.44 -14.90 5.23
C TYR A 94 27.32 -14.97 6.26
N ASN A 95 26.08 -14.83 5.79
CA ASN A 95 24.87 -14.90 6.61
C ASN A 95 24.97 -14.02 7.87
N LEU A 96 25.06 -12.70 7.65
CA LEU A 96 25.18 -11.72 8.73
C LEU A 96 23.99 -11.75 9.68
N THR A 97 24.28 -11.62 10.97
CA THR A 97 23.32 -11.45 12.05
C THR A 97 23.51 -10.08 12.72
N LYS A 98 22.54 -9.65 13.53
CA LYS A 98 22.69 -8.42 14.34
C LYS A 98 23.85 -8.49 15.33
N GLU A 99 24.18 -9.68 15.81
CA GLU A 99 25.28 -9.93 16.74
C GLU A 99 26.67 -9.79 16.09
N ASP A 100 26.74 -9.70 14.75
CA ASP A 100 27.99 -9.46 14.03
C ASP A 100 28.29 -7.96 13.84
N GLU A 101 27.43 -7.05 14.34
CA GLU A 101 27.70 -5.61 14.45
C GLU A 101 28.84 -5.37 15.47
N ASN A 102 30.03 -5.03 14.97
CA ASN A 102 31.22 -4.88 15.82
C ASN A 102 32.38 -4.14 15.15
N VAL A 103 33.44 -3.90 15.93
CA VAL A 103 34.76 -3.55 15.38
C VAL A 103 35.45 -4.83 14.92
N TYR A 104 36.08 -4.76 13.75
CA TYR A 104 36.94 -5.79 13.20
C TYR A 104 38.32 -5.18 12.95
N LYS A 105 39.40 -5.89 13.29
CA LYS A 105 40.78 -5.46 13.12
C LYS A 105 41.48 -6.45 12.18
N GLY A 106 41.99 -5.99 11.05
CA GLY A 106 42.93 -6.73 10.21
C GLY A 106 44.35 -6.33 10.59
N GLN A 107 45.04 -7.17 11.36
CA GLN A 107 46.45 -6.99 11.70
C GLN A 107 47.32 -7.62 10.61
N ILE A 108 48.30 -6.87 10.10
CA ILE A 108 49.26 -7.29 9.08
C ILE A 108 50.64 -7.21 9.73
N THR A 109 51.31 -8.36 9.86
CA THR A 109 52.68 -8.45 10.36
C THR A 109 53.64 -8.53 9.18
N LEU A 110 54.55 -7.56 9.10
CA LEU A 110 55.60 -7.47 8.10
C LEU A 110 56.94 -7.74 8.76
N GLU A 111 57.82 -8.48 8.09
CA GLU A 111 59.19 -8.69 8.56
C GLU A 111 60.18 -8.06 7.57
N ASN A 112 60.96 -7.11 8.09
CA ASN A 112 62.14 -6.59 7.42
C ASN A 112 63.38 -7.17 8.12
N SER A 113 64.54 -7.16 7.46
CA SER A 113 65.79 -7.74 7.95
C SER A 113 66.39 -7.11 9.23
N VAL A 114 65.68 -6.17 9.87
CA VAL A 114 66.09 -5.42 11.06
C VAL A 114 64.93 -5.24 12.05
N SER A 115 63.67 -5.38 11.61
CA SER A 115 62.49 -5.11 12.46
C SER A 115 61.23 -5.82 11.96
N THR A 116 60.36 -6.17 12.91
CA THR A 116 58.97 -6.56 12.66
C THR A 116 58.08 -5.32 12.77
N GLU A 117 57.23 -5.09 11.78
CA GLU A 117 56.26 -3.99 11.73
C GLU A 117 54.84 -4.56 11.79
N MET A 118 53.93 -3.91 12.52
CA MET A 118 52.51 -4.29 12.55
C MET A 118 51.63 -3.13 12.10
N ILE A 119 50.90 -3.34 11.00
CA ILE A 119 49.88 -2.42 10.50
C ILE A 119 48.51 -2.94 10.93
N ILE A 120 47.64 -2.09 11.47
CA ILE A 120 46.31 -2.48 11.96
C ILE A 120 45.23 -1.68 11.23
N GLN A 121 44.49 -2.32 10.32
CA GLN A 121 43.32 -1.70 9.69
C GLN A 121 42.05 -2.00 10.49
N LYS A 122 41.35 -0.95 10.90
CA LYS A 122 40.12 -1.02 11.70
C LYS A 122 38.89 -0.81 10.81
N PHE A 123 37.89 -1.67 10.97
CA PHE A 123 36.59 -1.56 10.34
C PHE A 123 35.49 -1.59 11.41
N PHE A 124 34.41 -0.85 11.22
CA PHE A 124 33.22 -0.96 12.06
C PHE A 124 32.04 -1.36 11.19
N LEU A 125 31.55 -2.57 11.40
CA LEU A 125 30.46 -3.17 10.64
C LEU A 125 29.15 -2.84 11.33
N HIS A 126 28.30 -2.04 10.68
CA HIS A 126 26.91 -1.84 11.09
C HIS A 126 26.00 -2.78 10.29
N VAL A 127 25.10 -3.50 10.98
CA VAL A 127 24.24 -4.52 10.36
C VAL A 127 22.77 -4.07 10.34
N TYR A 128 22.28 -3.73 9.16
CA TYR A 128 20.89 -3.31 8.94
C TYR A 128 20.02 -4.49 8.49
N GLU A 129 18.71 -4.37 8.73
CA GLU A 129 17.73 -5.19 8.02
C GLU A 129 17.22 -4.41 6.81
N GLU A 130 16.78 -5.11 5.77
CA GLU A 130 16.06 -4.45 4.68
C GLU A 130 14.68 -4.01 5.17
N LEU A 131 14.26 -2.80 4.78
CA LEU A 131 12.95 -2.31 5.17
C LEU A 131 11.85 -3.14 4.49
N PRO A 132 10.74 -3.45 5.20
CA PRO A 132 9.53 -3.96 4.56
C PRO A 132 8.91 -2.85 3.69
N LYS A 133 8.06 -3.24 2.74
CA LYS A 133 7.24 -2.27 2.00
C LYS A 133 6.40 -1.44 2.99
N PRO A 134 6.44 -0.10 2.94
CA PRO A 134 5.72 0.73 3.90
C PRO A 134 4.20 0.62 3.71
N GLN A 135 3.47 0.97 4.76
CA GLN A 135 2.02 1.10 4.74
C GLN A 135 1.63 2.57 4.85
N ILE A 136 0.67 2.98 4.02
CA ILE A 136 0.12 4.34 4.01
C ILE A 136 -1.30 4.32 4.56
N THR A 137 -1.58 5.23 5.49
CA THR A 137 -2.92 5.54 5.98
C THR A 137 -3.31 6.92 5.45
N VAL A 138 -4.49 7.03 4.85
CA VAL A 138 -5.06 8.28 4.32
C VAL A 138 -6.19 8.71 5.24
N ASN A 139 -6.04 9.86 5.90
CA ASN A 139 -7.03 10.42 6.81
C ASN A 139 -7.61 11.71 6.20
N PHE A 140 -8.91 11.72 5.90
CA PHE A 140 -9.62 12.94 5.51
C PHE A 140 -9.62 13.95 6.67
N THR A 141 -9.31 15.22 6.40
CA THR A 141 -9.29 16.29 7.40
C THR A 141 -10.29 17.42 7.14
N GLY A 142 -10.80 17.57 5.91
CA GLY A 142 -11.83 18.56 5.60
C GLY A 142 -12.09 18.73 4.10
N PHE A 143 -13.19 19.41 3.76
CA PHE A 143 -13.53 19.79 2.39
C PHE A 143 -14.02 21.24 2.40
N GLU A 144 -13.28 22.13 1.74
CA GLU A 144 -13.49 23.58 1.76
C GLU A 144 -13.25 24.13 0.35
N ASN A 145 -14.12 25.02 -0.16
CA ASN A 145 -13.96 25.67 -1.47
C ASN A 145 -13.63 24.67 -2.61
N ASP A 146 -14.43 23.61 -2.69
CA ASP A 146 -14.25 22.44 -3.59
C ASP A 146 -12.88 21.75 -3.53
N THR A 147 -12.10 22.01 -2.49
CA THR A 147 -10.77 21.43 -2.23
C THR A 147 -10.86 20.37 -1.14
N CYS A 148 -10.37 19.17 -1.42
CA CYS A 148 -10.31 18.07 -0.47
C CYS A 148 -8.97 18.09 0.26
N ASN A 149 -8.99 18.16 1.59
CA ASN A 149 -7.80 18.21 2.44
C ASN A 149 -7.63 16.86 3.15
N VAL A 150 -6.46 16.23 3.02
CA VAL A 150 -6.13 14.95 3.67
C VAL A 150 -4.75 14.97 4.33
N THR A 151 -4.60 14.19 5.39
CA THR A 151 -3.32 13.79 5.97
C THR A 151 -2.93 12.42 5.42
N LEU A 152 -1.70 12.31 4.91
CA LEU A 152 -1.06 11.04 4.57
C LEU A 152 -0.08 10.66 5.67
N LEU A 153 -0.19 9.45 6.22
CA LEU A 153 0.75 8.90 7.20
C LEU A 153 1.41 7.66 6.64
N CYS A 154 2.74 7.63 6.60
CA CYS A 154 3.54 6.51 6.16
C CYS A 154 4.23 5.83 7.35
N SER A 155 4.26 4.49 7.34
CA SER A 155 4.76 3.67 8.45
C SER A 155 5.42 2.39 7.94
N VAL A 156 6.28 1.79 8.75
CA VAL A 156 6.80 0.42 8.55
C VAL A 156 6.41 -0.45 9.73
N LYS A 157 6.02 -1.72 9.47
CA LYS A 157 5.48 -2.65 10.48
C LYS A 157 6.43 -3.02 11.63
N LYS A 158 7.73 -2.77 11.45
CA LYS A 158 8.80 -3.02 12.42
C LYS A 158 9.69 -1.78 12.45
N GLU A 159 10.04 -1.32 13.64
CA GLU A 159 10.96 -0.19 13.80
C GLU A 159 12.33 -0.53 13.19
N GLY A 160 12.87 0.43 12.41
CA GLY A 160 14.15 0.28 11.73
C GLY A 160 15.19 1.27 12.27
N LYS A 161 16.43 0.81 12.42
CA LYS A 161 17.59 1.67 12.71
C LYS A 161 17.83 2.61 11.51
N ASN A 162 17.92 3.91 11.77
CA ASN A 162 18.22 4.98 10.81
C ASN A 162 17.29 4.99 9.58
N VAL A 163 15.97 4.99 9.80
CA VAL A 163 14.96 5.13 8.73
C VAL A 163 14.64 6.60 8.47
N THR A 164 14.73 7.01 7.20
CA THR A 164 14.15 8.27 6.72
C THR A 164 12.88 8.02 5.91
N TYR A 165 12.02 9.03 5.85
CA TYR A 165 10.73 9.03 5.16
C TYR A 165 10.66 10.26 4.27
N SER A 166 10.30 10.11 3.00
CA SER A 166 10.00 11.23 2.12
C SER A 166 8.79 10.93 1.24
N TRP A 167 8.12 11.99 0.80
CA TRP A 167 6.94 11.92 -0.06
C TRP A 167 7.23 12.56 -1.41
N THR A 168 6.92 11.80 -2.45
CA THR A 168 7.10 12.21 -3.84
C THR A 168 5.78 12.17 -4.60
N SER A 169 5.56 13.13 -5.50
CA SER A 169 4.47 13.16 -6.47
C SER A 169 4.99 13.05 -7.89
N LEU A 170 4.12 12.66 -8.83
CA LEU A 170 4.38 12.84 -10.26
C LEU A 170 3.88 14.22 -10.71
N GLU A 171 4.77 15.02 -11.28
CA GLU A 171 4.53 16.37 -11.78
C GLU A 171 5.23 16.49 -13.15
N ASP A 172 4.47 16.78 -14.20
CA ASP A 172 4.91 16.80 -15.61
C ASP A 172 5.74 15.57 -16.06
N GLY A 173 5.45 14.40 -15.48
CA GLY A 173 6.15 13.14 -15.75
C GLY A 173 7.44 12.93 -14.93
N HIS A 174 7.87 13.93 -14.17
CA HIS A 174 9.00 13.84 -13.24
C HIS A 174 8.52 13.46 -11.83
N THR A 175 9.38 12.78 -11.06
CA THR A 175 9.12 12.44 -9.65
C THR A 175 9.74 13.51 -8.76
N VAL A 176 8.91 14.32 -8.11
CA VAL A 176 9.32 15.48 -7.29
C VAL A 176 9.08 15.18 -5.81
N THR A 177 10.10 15.37 -4.96
CA THR A 177 9.94 15.28 -3.50
C THR A 177 9.33 16.58 -2.97
N PHE A 178 8.15 16.51 -2.36
CA PHE A 178 7.43 17.68 -1.84
C PHE A 178 7.41 17.74 -0.29
N HIS A 179 7.70 16.64 0.40
CA HIS A 179 7.77 16.63 1.87
C HIS A 179 8.77 15.60 2.41
N GLU A 180 9.52 15.99 3.45
CA GLU A 180 10.42 15.11 4.21
C GLU A 180 9.80 14.86 5.60
N GLY A 181 9.58 13.59 5.94
CA GLY A 181 8.91 13.16 7.17
C GLY A 181 7.81 12.11 6.95
N PRO A 182 7.40 11.38 8.00
CA PRO A 182 6.42 10.29 7.88
C PRO A 182 4.98 10.77 7.65
N LYS A 183 4.66 12.04 7.96
CA LYS A 183 3.29 12.60 7.87
C LYS A 183 3.26 13.84 6.97
N ALA A 184 2.70 13.71 5.78
CA ALA A 184 2.40 14.85 4.90
C ALA A 184 0.94 15.29 5.05
N THR A 185 0.67 16.57 4.81
CA THR A 185 -0.68 17.11 4.59
C THR A 185 -0.75 17.60 3.16
N VAL A 186 -1.81 17.24 2.43
CA VAL A 186 -1.95 17.50 1.00
C VAL A 186 -3.40 17.86 0.65
N SER A 187 -3.58 18.55 -0.47
CA SER A 187 -4.89 18.97 -0.95
C SER A 187 -4.97 19.05 -2.47
N TRP A 188 -6.15 18.79 -3.02
CA TRP A 188 -6.46 18.89 -4.46
C TRP A 188 -7.93 19.26 -4.65
N LYS A 189 -8.29 19.82 -5.82
CA LYS A 189 -9.68 20.22 -6.10
C LYS A 189 -10.49 19.09 -6.69
N HIS A 190 -11.80 19.14 -6.43
CA HIS A 190 -12.76 18.25 -7.03
C HIS A 190 -12.82 18.45 -8.56
N GLY A 191 -12.47 17.40 -9.31
CA GLY A 191 -12.38 17.43 -10.78
C GLY A 191 -10.95 17.53 -11.33
N GLU A 192 -9.95 17.78 -10.48
CA GLU A 192 -8.54 17.55 -10.83
C GLU A 192 -8.24 16.04 -10.79
N SER A 193 -7.22 15.59 -11.54
CA SER A 193 -6.78 14.18 -11.50
C SER A 193 -6.22 13.83 -10.13
N GLU A 194 -6.70 12.75 -9.51
CA GLU A 194 -6.30 12.35 -8.16
C GLU A 194 -4.77 12.18 -8.07
N PRO A 195 -4.07 13.01 -7.26
CA PRO A 195 -2.61 13.11 -7.31
C PRO A 195 -1.91 11.84 -6.81
N ASN A 196 -0.97 11.35 -7.62
CA ASN A 196 -0.24 10.12 -7.34
C ASN A 196 0.89 10.36 -6.33
N TYR A 197 0.55 10.35 -5.04
CA TYR A 197 1.51 10.44 -3.95
C TYR A 197 2.16 9.08 -3.66
N ILE A 198 3.47 9.06 -3.49
CA ILE A 198 4.27 7.89 -3.15
C ILE A 198 5.07 8.21 -1.89
N CYS A 199 4.93 7.39 -0.84
CA CYS A 199 5.89 7.42 0.26
C CYS A 199 7.10 6.57 -0.11
N ARG A 200 8.29 7.10 0.15
CA ARG A 200 9.57 6.38 0.10
C ARG A 200 10.13 6.29 1.51
N VAL A 201 10.55 5.09 1.92
CA VAL A 201 11.29 4.85 3.15
C VAL A 201 12.67 4.32 2.82
N THR A 202 13.71 4.83 3.47
CA THR A 202 15.09 4.42 3.20
C THR A 202 15.90 4.21 4.47
N ASN A 203 16.85 3.28 4.42
CA ASN A 203 17.94 3.14 5.39
C ASN A 203 19.26 2.88 4.63
N PRO A 204 20.42 2.82 5.30
CA PRO A 204 21.72 2.71 4.62
C PRO A 204 21.97 1.48 3.73
N VAL A 205 21.05 0.51 3.68
CA VAL A 205 21.17 -0.70 2.82
C VAL A 205 19.96 -0.96 1.92
N SER A 206 18.86 -0.23 2.09
CA SER A 206 17.60 -0.53 1.39
C SER A 206 16.71 0.70 1.22
N SER A 207 15.91 0.69 0.15
CA SER A 207 14.90 1.70 -0.14
C SER A 207 13.63 0.99 -0.59
N GLN A 208 12.50 1.31 0.03
CA GLN A 208 11.18 0.80 -0.34
C GLN A 208 10.21 1.96 -0.59
N SER A 209 9.14 1.69 -1.32
CA SER A 209 8.08 2.67 -1.53
C SER A 209 6.69 2.02 -1.54
N ALA A 210 5.69 2.83 -1.22
CA ALA A 210 4.29 2.51 -1.41
C ALA A 210 3.57 3.71 -2.04
N GLN A 211 2.62 3.40 -2.90
CA GLN A 211 1.72 4.38 -3.48
C GLN A 211 0.57 4.63 -2.50
N ALA A 212 0.24 5.90 -2.25
CA ALA A 212 -1.01 6.25 -1.59
C ALA A 212 -2.15 5.92 -2.56
N ASN A 213 -3.12 5.17 -2.09
CA ASN A 213 -4.37 4.96 -2.81
C ASN A 213 -5.47 5.60 -1.96
N PRO A 214 -5.81 6.88 -2.18
CA PRO A 214 -7.00 7.45 -1.56
C PRO A 214 -8.21 6.60 -1.99
N PHE A 215 -9.17 6.43 -1.09
CA PHE A 215 -10.37 5.65 -1.43
C PHE A 215 -11.36 6.55 -2.18
N PRO A 216 -11.88 6.11 -3.35
CA PRO A 216 -12.97 6.79 -4.03
C PRO A 216 -14.17 6.95 -3.08
N GLY A 217 -14.43 8.19 -2.67
CA GLY A 217 -15.46 8.53 -1.66
C GLY A 217 -14.95 9.15 -0.36
N LEU A 218 -13.63 9.27 -0.13
CA LEU A 218 -13.09 10.06 1.00
C LEU A 218 -13.47 11.54 0.92
N CYS A 219 -13.51 12.07 -0.31
CA CYS A 219 -13.93 13.44 -0.61
C CYS A 219 -15.40 13.40 -1.05
N PRO A 220 -16.36 13.94 -0.26
CA PRO A 220 -17.77 13.97 -0.66
C PRO A 220 -18.00 15.03 -1.74
N GLY A 221 -17.92 14.63 -3.02
CA GLY A 221 -18.37 15.45 -4.14
C GLY A 221 -19.85 15.85 -3.95
N GLN A 222 -20.20 17.09 -4.30
CA GLN A 222 -21.46 17.73 -3.91
C GLN A 222 -22.70 17.20 -4.68
N SER A 223 -23.07 15.94 -4.43
CA SER A 223 -24.09 15.18 -5.18
C SER A 223 -25.48 15.13 -4.52
N SER A 224 -25.83 16.12 -3.69
CA SER A 224 -27.17 16.27 -3.09
C SER A 224 -27.79 17.66 -3.29
N ARG A 225 -27.67 18.21 -4.51
CA ARG A 225 -28.54 19.31 -4.95
C ARG A 225 -30.00 18.84 -4.79
N ASN A 226 -30.77 19.47 -3.91
CA ASN A 226 -31.98 18.88 -3.31
C ASN A 226 -33.20 18.75 -4.25
N TYR A 227 -33.14 17.84 -5.23
CA TYR A 227 -34.25 17.50 -6.11
C TYR A 227 -35.52 17.05 -5.36
N SER A 228 -35.38 16.49 -4.15
CA SER A 228 -36.50 16.13 -3.27
C SER A 228 -37.50 17.27 -3.07
N GLY A 229 -37.03 18.49 -2.78
CA GLY A 229 -37.90 19.65 -2.58
C GLY A 229 -38.66 20.08 -3.85
N LEU A 230 -38.02 19.96 -5.01
CA LEU A 230 -38.60 20.31 -6.31
C LEU A 230 -39.65 19.28 -6.76
N ILE A 231 -39.44 18.00 -6.46
CA ILE A 231 -40.38 16.91 -6.75
C ILE A 231 -41.60 17.00 -5.81
N ILE A 232 -41.38 17.18 -4.51
CA ILE A 232 -42.46 17.33 -3.51
C ILE A 232 -43.31 18.58 -3.82
N GLY A 233 -42.66 19.71 -4.14
CA GLY A 233 -43.34 20.97 -4.48
C GLY A 233 -44.14 20.95 -5.79
N THR A 234 -43.92 19.97 -6.68
CA THR A 234 -44.65 19.86 -7.96
C THR A 234 -45.68 18.74 -7.97
N ILE A 235 -45.41 17.58 -7.34
CA ILE A 235 -46.37 16.45 -7.32
C ILE A 235 -47.61 16.77 -6.47
N ILE A 236 -47.44 17.40 -5.30
CA ILE A 236 -48.56 17.73 -4.39
C ILE A 236 -49.65 18.58 -5.07
N PRO A 237 -49.34 19.75 -5.69
CA PRO A 237 -50.37 20.55 -6.35
C PRO A 237 -50.99 19.85 -7.57
N VAL A 238 -50.22 19.07 -8.35
CA VAL A 238 -50.76 18.30 -9.48
C VAL A 238 -51.77 17.24 -9.01
N MET A 239 -51.45 16.50 -7.94
CA MET A 239 -52.38 15.52 -7.35
C MET A 239 -53.65 16.17 -6.79
N LEU A 240 -53.54 17.34 -6.16
CA LEU A 240 -54.71 18.11 -5.71
C LEU A 240 -55.62 18.52 -6.88
N CYS A 241 -55.06 19.02 -7.98
CA CYS A 241 -55.82 19.36 -9.19
C CYS A 241 -56.55 18.14 -9.80
N ILE A 242 -55.92 16.95 -9.77
CA ILE A 242 -56.53 15.70 -10.24
C ILE A 242 -57.70 15.30 -9.32
N VAL A 243 -57.55 15.37 -8.00
CA VAL A 243 -58.65 15.08 -7.06
C VAL A 243 -59.82 16.05 -7.22
N ILE A 244 -59.55 17.35 -7.39
CA ILE A 244 -60.58 18.38 -7.60
C ILE A 244 -61.35 18.12 -8.90
N THR A 245 -60.66 17.85 -10.02
CA THR A 245 -61.31 17.60 -11.31
C THR A 245 -62.16 16.31 -11.30
N ILE A 246 -61.67 15.23 -10.67
CA ILE A 246 -62.46 14.02 -10.46
C ILE A 246 -63.68 14.30 -9.58
N GLY A 247 -63.53 15.07 -8.50
CA GLY A 247 -64.64 15.47 -7.62
C GLY A 247 -65.75 16.23 -8.37
N VAL A 248 -65.38 17.20 -9.21
CA VAL A 248 -66.31 17.96 -10.05
C VAL A 248 -67.03 17.06 -11.06
N ILE A 249 -66.34 16.10 -11.68
CA ILE A 249 -66.94 15.13 -12.60
C ILE A 249 -67.97 14.25 -11.88
N ILE A 250 -67.65 13.76 -10.67
CA ILE A 250 -68.57 12.93 -9.87
C ILE A 250 -69.79 13.74 -9.41
N TRP A 251 -69.62 14.99 -8.97
CA TRP A 251 -70.73 15.90 -8.64
C TRP A 251 -71.66 16.12 -9.83
N LYS A 252 -71.10 16.47 -10.99
CA LYS A 252 -71.86 16.72 -12.22
C LYS A 252 -72.62 15.47 -12.71
N LYS A 253 -72.05 14.27 -12.53
CA LYS A 253 -72.75 13.01 -12.83
C LYS A 253 -73.92 12.78 -11.86
N ARG A 254 -73.72 13.00 -10.56
CA ARG A 254 -74.74 12.80 -9.53
C ARG A 254 -75.96 13.71 -9.75
N GLU A 255 -75.75 14.93 -10.23
CA GLU A 255 -76.83 15.88 -10.54
C GLU A 255 -77.71 15.41 -11.72
N GLN A 256 -77.14 14.73 -12.73
CA GLN A 256 -77.92 14.10 -13.80
C GLN A 256 -78.72 12.89 -13.31
N GLU A 257 -78.17 12.10 -12.39
CA GLU A 257 -78.87 10.95 -11.80
C GLU A 257 -80.06 11.39 -10.91
N THR A 258 -79.98 12.53 -10.22
CA THR A 258 -81.08 13.07 -9.41
C THR A 258 -82.28 13.60 -10.20
N VAL A 259 -82.16 13.88 -11.50
CA VAL A 259 -83.27 14.38 -12.34
C VAL A 259 -84.10 13.23 -12.96
N THR A 260 -83.56 12.00 -12.99
CA THR A 260 -84.07 10.94 -13.89
C THR A 260 -84.78 9.78 -13.15
N VAL A 261 -85.48 10.08 -12.05
CA VAL A 261 -86.20 9.07 -11.22
C VAL A 261 -87.70 9.39 -11.03
N GLY A 262 -88.18 10.54 -11.54
CA GLY A 262 -89.38 11.20 -11.00
C GLY A 262 -90.49 11.69 -11.94
N THR A 263 -90.80 11.05 -13.08
CA THR A 263 -92.11 11.25 -13.78
C THR A 263 -92.42 10.19 -14.86
N THR A 264 -93.29 9.22 -14.56
CA THR A 264 -93.94 8.36 -15.59
C THR A 264 -95.36 7.95 -15.16
N ILE A 265 -96.37 8.80 -15.34
CA ILE A 265 -97.81 8.47 -15.16
C ILE A 265 -98.64 9.09 -16.30
N TYR A 266 -99.71 8.40 -16.70
CA TYR A 266 -100.53 8.61 -17.91
C TYR A 266 -101.70 9.60 -17.75
N ALA A 267 -102.17 10.21 -18.85
CA ALA A 267 -103.58 10.58 -19.07
C ALA A 267 -103.86 10.94 -20.56
N GLN A 268 -105.15 11.00 -20.94
CA GLN A 268 -105.68 11.14 -22.32
C GLN A 268 -107.07 11.82 -22.25
N VAL A 269 -107.72 12.41 -23.27
CA VAL A 269 -107.60 12.40 -24.76
C VAL A 269 -108.04 13.77 -25.32
N ASN A 270 -107.52 14.22 -26.48
CA ASN A 270 -108.36 14.72 -27.60
C ASN A 270 -107.56 15.10 -28.86
N HIS A 271 -108.15 14.85 -30.04
CA HIS A 271 -107.68 15.35 -31.35
C HIS A 271 -108.53 16.56 -31.81
N PRO A 272 -108.02 17.35 -32.77
CA PRO A 272 -108.61 17.22 -34.12
C PRO A 272 -107.56 17.10 -35.26
N ASN A 273 -108.05 16.71 -36.44
CA ASN A 273 -107.25 16.42 -37.65
C ASN A 273 -106.49 17.62 -38.23
N ARG A 274 -105.26 17.38 -38.70
CA ARG A 274 -104.81 17.94 -39.99
C ARG A 274 -103.80 17.04 -40.70
N ASN A 275 -104.15 16.56 -41.89
CA ASN A 275 -103.31 15.67 -42.69
C ASN A 275 -102.16 16.42 -43.37
N LYS A 276 -100.96 15.84 -43.35
CA LYS A 276 -100.09 15.76 -44.53
C LYS A 276 -99.01 14.69 -44.37
N THR A 277 -98.91 13.82 -45.37
CA THR A 277 -97.81 12.88 -45.60
C THR A 277 -96.57 13.61 -46.11
N LEU A 278 -95.36 13.13 -45.79
CA LEU A 278 -94.54 12.32 -46.71
C LEU A 278 -93.27 11.75 -46.03
N SER A 279 -92.76 10.66 -46.59
CA SER A 279 -91.45 10.04 -46.40
C SER A 279 -91.07 9.46 -45.02
N SER A 280 -91.35 8.16 -44.91
CA SER A 280 -90.38 7.18 -44.40
C SER A 280 -88.97 7.42 -44.97
N ASN A 281 -87.92 7.15 -44.18
CA ASN A 281 -87.00 6.05 -44.49
C ASN A 281 -86.15 5.59 -43.29
N SER A 282 -85.96 4.27 -43.25
CA SER A 282 -85.24 3.44 -42.28
C SER A 282 -84.98 2.09 -42.97
N PRO A 283 -84.23 1.11 -42.40
CA PRO A 283 -83.41 1.11 -41.18
C PRO A 283 -82.02 0.44 -41.41
N VAL A 284 -81.39 -0.09 -40.33
CA VAL A 284 -80.58 -1.36 -40.32
C VAL A 284 -79.17 -1.30 -41.00
N LYS A 285 -78.08 -1.93 -40.53
CA LYS A 285 -77.75 -2.95 -39.48
C LYS A 285 -76.29 -2.64 -38.94
N ASN A 286 -75.50 -3.40 -38.16
CA ASN A 286 -75.51 -4.78 -37.61
C ASN A 286 -74.61 -4.91 -36.35
N ASP A 287 -74.94 -5.82 -35.43
CA ASP A 287 -74.12 -6.18 -34.25
C ASP A 287 -73.16 -7.38 -34.47
N SER A 288 -72.00 -7.36 -33.82
CA SER A 288 -71.17 -8.54 -33.45
C SER A 288 -70.05 -8.10 -32.49
N VAL A 289 -70.09 -8.39 -31.18
CA VAL A 289 -69.93 -9.67 -30.44
C VAL A 289 -68.46 -10.05 -30.17
N THR A 290 -68.17 -10.33 -28.90
CA THR A 290 -66.84 -10.47 -28.27
C THR A 290 -66.25 -11.89 -28.42
N VAL A 291 -64.91 -11.99 -28.48
CA VAL A 291 -64.16 -13.22 -28.20
C VAL A 291 -62.95 -12.88 -27.30
N TYR A 292 -62.70 -13.69 -26.27
CA TYR A 292 -61.49 -13.66 -25.45
C TYR A 292 -60.59 -14.86 -25.80
N SER A 293 -59.28 -14.72 -25.61
CA SER A 293 -58.35 -15.86 -25.59
C SER A 293 -57.29 -15.69 -24.51
N THR A 294 -56.86 -16.82 -23.94
CA THR A 294 -55.85 -16.90 -22.88
C THR A 294 -54.83 -17.96 -23.28
N ILE A 295 -53.53 -17.64 -23.25
CA ILE A 295 -52.44 -18.58 -23.56
C ILE A 295 -51.39 -18.52 -22.46
N GLN A 296 -50.78 -19.67 -22.18
CA GLN A 296 -50.00 -19.96 -20.96
C GLN A 296 -48.51 -19.60 -21.08
N SER A 297 -47.87 -19.36 -19.93
CA SER A 297 -46.41 -19.25 -19.80
C SER A 297 -45.72 -20.63 -19.91
N PRO A 298 -44.58 -20.76 -20.61
CA PRO A 298 -43.70 -21.93 -20.48
C PRO A 298 -42.78 -21.82 -19.24
N LYS A 299 -42.36 -22.97 -18.71
CA LYS A 299 -41.44 -23.08 -17.56
C LYS A 299 -40.15 -23.80 -17.96
N GLU A 300 -39.01 -23.12 -17.77
CA GLU A 300 -37.71 -23.66 -17.32
C GLU A 300 -36.99 -24.77 -18.13
N ARG A 301 -35.65 -24.68 -18.17
CA ARG A 301 -34.78 -25.86 -18.22
C ARG A 301 -33.38 -25.51 -17.69
N GLU A 302 -32.91 -26.27 -16.70
CA GLU A 302 -31.52 -26.25 -16.26
C GLU A 302 -30.60 -27.00 -17.24
N ALA A 303 -29.29 -26.74 -17.14
CA ALA A 303 -28.23 -27.63 -17.59
C ALA A 303 -27.00 -27.49 -16.66
N THR A 304 -26.35 -28.61 -16.36
CA THR A 304 -25.43 -28.76 -15.21
C THR A 304 -23.96 -28.41 -15.54
N LEU A 305 -23.15 -28.23 -14.49
CA LEU A 305 -21.67 -28.25 -14.56
C LEU A 305 -21.14 -29.47 -15.33
N SER A 306 -19.97 -29.29 -15.94
CA SER A 306 -18.94 -30.34 -16.00
C SER A 306 -17.56 -29.76 -15.69
N GLU A 307 -16.76 -30.54 -14.98
CA GLU A 307 -15.39 -30.24 -14.54
C GLU A 307 -14.42 -31.05 -15.40
N THR A 308 -13.24 -30.51 -15.74
CA THR A 308 -12.13 -31.33 -16.27
C THR A 308 -10.78 -30.68 -15.97
N SER A 309 -9.75 -31.51 -15.81
CA SER A 309 -8.43 -31.13 -15.30
C SER A 309 -7.32 -31.40 -16.31
N ALA A 310 -6.07 -31.16 -15.86
CA ALA A 310 -4.79 -31.50 -16.47
C ALA A 310 -4.28 -30.63 -17.64
N TYR A 311 -3.03 -30.19 -17.49
CA TYR A 311 -2.09 -30.03 -18.59
C TYR A 311 -0.70 -30.52 -18.11
N ASP A 312 0.09 -31.09 -19.01
CA ASP A 312 1.19 -32.00 -18.68
C ASP A 312 2.60 -31.43 -19.00
N LYS A 313 3.65 -32.14 -18.56
CA LYS A 313 5.06 -31.82 -18.79
C LYS A 313 5.59 -32.36 -20.12
N SER A 314 6.37 -31.55 -20.83
CA SER A 314 7.47 -31.97 -21.73
C SER A 314 8.22 -30.71 -22.21
N ILE A 315 9.53 -30.71 -22.44
CA ILE A 315 10.60 -31.70 -22.18
C ILE A 315 11.82 -30.91 -21.66
#